data_AF-A0A1V5BRH4-F1
#
_entry.id   AF-A0A1V5BRH4-F1
#
_cell.length_a   1.000
_cell.length_b   1.000
_cell.length_c   1.000
_cell.angle_alpha   90.00
_cell.angle_beta   90.00
_cell.angle_gamma   90.00
#
_symmetry.space_group_name_H-M   'P 1'
#
loop_
_entity.id
_entity.type
_entity.pdbx_description
1 polymer ?
#
loop_
_entity_poly.entity_id
_entity_poly.type
_entity_poly.pdbx_seq_one_letter_code
_entity_poly.pdbx_strand_id
1 'polypeptide(L)'
;MFGFAKGIGASGGFAGLAAFSDMHVLIFPVASQLGPQWITCPMALRQTGIAEFSELGDLPEQQVVYRKADGTAAQPPLNLGWLLLPVKTDWQQLGEIAQKIEVLGIPGYIISRLGVVSDKLFTHIVNSNLEVRTSVAIDPVTGAAEEGALFTYEAMPRGTVLFGELTCRNPKHFKINQDDVKAVDSPEKVRDVVNGANSYLEHLGIGGMGSRGMGRLRVLATKELADADKPGKEVS
;
A
#
# COMPACT_ATOMS: atom_id res chain seq x y z
N MET A 1 5.89 -8.27 21.33
CA MET A 1 5.42 -7.76 20.03
C MET A 1 6.36 -8.11 18.89
N PHE A 2 7.52 -7.45 18.73
CA PHE A 2 8.36 -7.59 17.53
C PHE A 2 9.58 -8.51 17.66
N GLY A 3 9.75 -9.17 18.81
CA GLY A 3 10.89 -10.04 19.06
C GLY A 3 12.07 -9.31 19.69
N PHE A 4 13.09 -10.07 20.10
CA PHE A 4 14.38 -9.53 20.55
C PHE A 4 15.49 -10.57 20.36
N ALA A 5 16.72 -10.09 20.18
CA ALA A 5 17.93 -10.90 20.27
C ALA A 5 18.62 -10.67 21.61
N LYS A 6 19.24 -11.70 22.20
CA LYS A 6 19.94 -11.60 23.50
C LYS A 6 21.30 -10.88 23.44
N GLY A 7 21.77 -10.49 22.26
CA GLY A 7 23.01 -9.75 22.06
C GLY A 7 24.21 -10.61 21.63
N ILE A 8 25.34 -9.95 21.36
CA ILE A 8 26.57 -10.59 20.88
C ILE A 8 27.11 -11.58 21.93
N GLY A 9 27.35 -12.82 21.53
CA GLY A 9 27.92 -13.87 22.39
C GLY A 9 26.90 -14.67 23.20
N ALA A 10 25.61 -14.34 23.13
CA ALA A 10 24.52 -15.11 23.75
C ALA A 10 23.76 -15.94 22.70
N SER A 11 23.42 -17.19 23.02
CA SER A 11 22.55 -18.00 22.18
C SER A 11 21.07 -17.74 22.50
N GLY A 12 20.26 -17.65 21.44
CA GLY A 12 18.80 -17.53 21.53
C GLY A 12 18.23 -16.12 21.40
N GLY A 13 16.92 -16.02 21.57
CA GLY A 13 16.12 -14.82 21.37
C GLY A 13 14.63 -15.15 21.45
N PHE A 14 13.80 -14.18 21.09
CA PHE A 14 12.36 -14.36 21.02
C PHE A 14 11.87 -13.93 19.64
N ALA A 15 11.17 -14.82 18.95
CA ALA A 15 10.53 -14.49 17.68
C ALA A 15 9.36 -13.53 17.92
N GLY A 16 9.22 -12.52 17.06
CA GLY A 16 8.09 -11.60 17.12
C GLY A 16 6.74 -12.32 16.98
N LEU A 17 5.75 -11.78 17.67
CA LEU A 17 4.34 -12.18 17.60
C LEU A 17 3.61 -11.43 16.47
N ALA A 18 4.06 -10.22 16.13
CA ALA A 18 3.57 -9.48 14.98
C ALA A 18 4.64 -9.50 13.87
N ALA A 19 4.22 -9.76 12.65
CA ALA A 19 5.05 -9.66 11.44
C ALA A 19 4.29 -8.92 10.34
N PHE A 20 4.97 -8.01 9.65
CA PHE A 20 4.42 -7.29 8.50
C PHE A 20 4.99 -7.91 7.21
N SER A 21 4.15 -8.09 6.20
CA SER A 21 4.61 -8.38 4.85
C SER A 21 5.23 -7.14 4.20
N ASP A 22 5.82 -7.34 3.02
CA ASP A 22 6.06 -6.25 2.11
C ASP A 22 4.75 -5.52 1.77
N MET A 23 4.82 -4.21 1.60
CA MET A 23 3.69 -3.40 1.15
C MET A 23 3.75 -3.21 -0.36
N HIS A 24 2.64 -3.48 -1.02
CA HIS A 24 2.48 -3.34 -2.46
C HIS A 24 1.63 -2.11 -2.81
N VAL A 25 1.91 -1.50 -3.95
CA VAL A 25 1.07 -0.42 -4.49
C VAL A 25 -0.24 -1.03 -4.97
N LEU A 26 -1.34 -0.71 -4.28
CA LEU A 26 -2.68 -1.16 -4.64
C LEU A 26 -3.33 -0.17 -5.62
N ILE A 27 -3.22 1.13 -5.33
CA ILE A 27 -3.79 2.20 -6.16
C ILE A 27 -2.79 3.34 -6.21
N PHE A 28 -2.49 3.81 -7.42
CA PHE A 28 -1.51 4.86 -7.66
C PHE A 28 -2.17 6.12 -8.22
N PRO A 29 -1.98 7.30 -7.60
CA PRO A 29 -2.53 8.56 -8.12
C PRO A 29 -1.70 9.03 -9.32
N VAL A 30 -2.39 9.44 -10.38
CA VAL A 30 -1.77 9.98 -11.60
C VAL A 30 -2.46 11.29 -11.97
N ALA A 31 -1.67 12.32 -12.26
CA ALA A 31 -2.21 13.58 -12.76
C ALA A 31 -2.80 13.39 -14.17
N SER A 32 -3.97 13.99 -14.41
CA SER A 32 -4.61 14.02 -15.72
C SER A 32 -5.29 15.37 -15.99
N GLN A 33 -5.71 15.58 -17.23
CA GLN A 33 -6.50 16.70 -17.72
C GLN A 33 -7.87 16.84 -17.00
N LEU A 34 -8.36 15.78 -16.35
CA LEU A 34 -9.60 15.76 -15.56
C LEU A 34 -9.33 15.86 -14.04
N GLY A 35 -8.09 16.21 -13.66
CA GLY A 35 -7.59 16.13 -12.30
C GLY A 35 -7.07 14.73 -11.95
N PRO A 36 -6.64 14.49 -10.69
CA PRO A 36 -6.03 13.22 -10.29
C PRO A 36 -6.95 12.03 -10.52
N GLN A 37 -6.40 10.98 -11.13
CA GLN A 37 -7.04 9.68 -11.34
C GLN A 37 -6.29 8.64 -10.54
N TRP A 38 -7.00 7.66 -10.01
CA TRP A 38 -6.43 6.62 -9.18
C TRP A 38 -6.40 5.32 -9.95
N ILE A 39 -5.22 4.87 -10.30
CA ILE A 39 -5.02 3.77 -11.24
C ILE A 39 -4.67 2.50 -10.47
N THR A 40 -5.25 1.38 -10.89
CA THR A 40 -4.92 0.03 -10.40
C THR A 40 -4.90 -0.95 -11.58
N CYS A 41 -4.60 -2.22 -11.30
CA CYS A 41 -4.66 -3.31 -12.27
C CYS A 41 -5.10 -4.62 -11.60
N PRO A 42 -5.50 -5.64 -12.38
CA PRO A 42 -5.82 -6.96 -11.86
C PRO A 42 -4.75 -7.56 -10.93
N MET A 43 -3.46 -7.43 -11.24
CA MET A 43 -2.35 -7.92 -10.42
C MET A 43 -2.30 -7.25 -9.04
N ALA A 44 -2.49 -5.94 -8.97
CA ALA A 44 -2.51 -5.22 -7.71
C ALA A 44 -3.73 -5.62 -6.86
N LEU A 45 -4.90 -5.77 -7.49
CA LEU A 45 -6.14 -6.19 -6.82
C LEU A 45 -6.03 -7.62 -6.23
N ARG A 46 -5.37 -8.54 -6.94
CA ARG A 46 -5.10 -9.91 -6.44
C ARG A 46 -4.35 -9.92 -5.11
N GLN A 47 -3.51 -8.92 -4.83
CA GLN A 47 -2.74 -8.83 -3.57
C GLN A 47 -3.62 -8.56 -2.33
N THR A 48 -4.88 -8.16 -2.51
CA THR A 48 -5.76 -7.79 -1.37
C THR A 48 -6.28 -8.99 -0.57
N GLY A 49 -6.13 -10.21 -1.10
CA GLY A 49 -6.72 -11.41 -0.51
C GLY A 49 -8.26 -11.47 -0.58
N ILE A 50 -8.91 -10.55 -1.30
CA ILE A 50 -10.34 -10.60 -1.58
C ILE A 50 -10.61 -11.75 -2.55
N ALA A 51 -11.45 -12.71 -2.15
CA ALA A 51 -11.67 -13.96 -2.88
C ALA A 51 -12.10 -13.74 -4.34
N GLU A 52 -12.94 -12.74 -4.59
CA GLU A 52 -13.42 -12.39 -5.94
C GLU A 52 -12.31 -11.88 -6.86
N PHE A 53 -11.20 -11.39 -6.29
CA PHE A 53 -10.07 -10.92 -7.08
C PHE A 53 -9.06 -12.02 -7.38
N SER A 54 -9.06 -13.16 -6.68
CA SER A 54 -8.01 -14.20 -6.83
C SER A 54 -7.90 -14.71 -8.27
N GLU A 55 -9.06 -14.91 -8.92
CA GLU A 55 -9.17 -15.40 -10.31
C GLU A 55 -9.31 -14.26 -11.33
N LEU A 56 -9.14 -13.00 -10.92
CA LEU A 56 -9.26 -11.87 -11.83
C LEU A 56 -8.11 -11.94 -12.85
N GLY A 57 -8.43 -12.28 -14.10
CA GLY A 57 -7.46 -12.25 -15.21
C GLY A 57 -7.03 -10.82 -15.55
N ASP A 58 -5.94 -10.71 -16.33
CA ASP A 58 -5.55 -9.41 -16.90
C ASP A 58 -6.61 -8.92 -17.91
N LEU A 59 -6.55 -7.63 -18.25
CA LEU A 59 -7.55 -6.98 -19.09
C LEU A 59 -7.55 -7.51 -20.53
N PRO A 60 -8.73 -7.60 -21.17
CA PRO A 60 -8.84 -8.07 -22.55
C PRO A 60 -8.14 -7.14 -23.55
N GLU A 61 -8.09 -5.84 -23.24
CA GLU A 61 -7.32 -4.86 -24.01
C GLU A 61 -6.26 -4.21 -23.15
N GLN A 62 -5.06 -4.15 -23.73
CA GLN A 62 -3.82 -3.86 -23.02
C GLN A 62 -3.39 -2.40 -23.11
N GLN A 63 -3.99 -1.60 -24.01
CA GLN A 63 -3.61 -0.21 -24.28
C GLN A 63 -4.78 0.75 -24.06
N VAL A 64 -5.59 0.49 -23.04
CA VAL A 64 -6.76 1.28 -22.69
C VAL A 64 -6.82 1.48 -21.18
N VAL A 65 -7.64 2.42 -20.74
CA VAL A 65 -8.03 2.58 -19.34
C VAL A 65 -9.54 2.36 -19.20
N TYR A 66 -9.92 1.44 -18.33
CA TYR A 66 -11.31 1.20 -17.98
C TYR A 66 -11.69 2.06 -16.78
N ARG A 67 -12.75 2.84 -16.91
CA ARG A 67 -13.26 3.69 -15.82
C ARG A 67 -14.76 3.89 -15.97
N LYS A 68 -15.39 4.42 -14.91
CA LYS A 68 -16.82 4.75 -14.96
C LYS A 68 -17.02 5.90 -15.95
N ALA A 69 -18.09 5.81 -16.73
CA ALA A 69 -18.50 6.88 -17.63
C ALA A 69 -18.75 8.16 -16.84
N ASP A 70 -18.30 9.29 -17.39
CA ASP A 70 -18.46 10.63 -16.80
C ASP A 70 -19.73 11.36 -17.29
N GLY A 71 -20.66 10.64 -17.92
CA GLY A 71 -21.91 11.17 -18.47
C GLY A 71 -21.79 11.77 -19.87
N THR A 72 -20.60 11.79 -20.48
CA THR A 72 -20.41 12.21 -21.88
C THR A 72 -20.76 11.09 -22.86
N ALA A 73 -21.36 11.46 -24.01
CA ALA A 73 -21.80 10.50 -25.04
C ALA A 73 -20.63 9.71 -25.66
N ALA A 74 -19.45 10.31 -25.72
CA ALA A 74 -18.20 9.67 -26.12
C ALA A 74 -17.12 10.05 -25.11
N GLN A 75 -16.44 9.04 -24.58
CA GLN A 75 -15.39 9.25 -23.57
C GLN A 75 -14.12 9.76 -24.27
N PRO A 76 -13.63 10.97 -23.95
CA PRO A 76 -12.38 11.44 -24.51
C PRO A 76 -11.20 10.59 -24.01
N PRO A 77 -10.13 10.42 -24.80
CA PRO A 77 -8.91 9.76 -24.33
C PRO A 77 -8.37 10.44 -23.07
N LEU A 78 -7.79 9.67 -22.16
CA LEU A 78 -7.29 10.14 -20.86
C LEU A 78 -5.77 10.15 -20.87
N ASN A 79 -5.16 11.26 -20.46
CA ASN A 79 -3.73 11.29 -20.18
C ASN A 79 -3.41 10.73 -18.77
N LEU A 80 -2.46 9.82 -18.70
CA LEU A 80 -1.88 9.31 -17.46
C LEU A 80 -0.38 9.61 -17.48
N GLY A 81 -0.03 10.81 -17.02
CA GLY A 81 1.29 11.39 -17.25
C GLY A 81 1.51 11.69 -18.74
N TRP A 82 2.52 11.07 -19.34
CA TRP A 82 2.86 11.22 -20.76
C TRP A 82 2.07 10.29 -21.69
N LEU A 83 1.35 9.31 -21.15
CA LEU A 83 0.58 8.32 -21.92
C LEU A 83 -0.84 8.82 -22.19
N LEU A 84 -1.23 8.93 -23.46
CA LEU A 84 -2.61 9.19 -23.86
C LEU A 84 -3.30 7.85 -24.20
N LEU A 85 -4.30 7.47 -23.41
CA LEU A 85 -4.99 6.17 -23.56
C LEU A 85 -6.47 6.36 -23.93
N PRO A 86 -7.01 5.57 -24.87
CA PRO A 86 -8.46 5.45 -25.06
C PRO A 86 -9.15 5.01 -23.77
N VAL A 87 -10.33 5.59 -23.52
CA VAL A 87 -11.16 5.26 -22.36
C VAL A 87 -12.22 4.22 -22.75
N LYS A 88 -12.37 3.19 -21.93
CA LYS A 88 -13.43 2.19 -22.03
C LYS A 88 -14.28 2.14 -20.77
N THR A 89 -15.55 1.76 -20.94
CA THR A 89 -16.57 1.77 -19.88
C THR A 89 -17.39 0.47 -19.81
N ASP A 90 -17.10 -0.46 -20.72
CA ASP A 90 -17.85 -1.69 -20.99
C ASP A 90 -17.33 -2.93 -20.23
N TRP A 91 -16.30 -2.76 -19.40
CA TRP A 91 -15.77 -3.84 -18.57
C TRP A 91 -16.65 -4.08 -17.33
N GLN A 92 -17.33 -5.23 -17.33
CA GLN A 92 -18.39 -5.56 -16.38
C GLN A 92 -17.91 -5.58 -14.91
N GLN A 93 -16.66 -5.98 -14.68
CA GLN A 93 -16.05 -6.12 -13.36
C GLN A 93 -15.79 -4.77 -12.67
N LEU A 94 -15.82 -3.64 -13.39
CA LEU A 94 -15.47 -2.34 -12.83
C LEU A 94 -16.39 -1.91 -11.67
N GLY A 95 -17.69 -2.17 -11.80
CA GLY A 95 -18.67 -1.87 -10.75
C GLY A 95 -18.42 -2.66 -9.47
N GLU A 96 -18.17 -3.97 -9.64
CA GLU A 96 -17.86 -4.88 -8.54
C GLU A 96 -16.54 -4.51 -7.85
N ILE A 97 -15.48 -4.23 -8.62
CA ILE A 97 -14.19 -3.78 -8.07
C ILE A 97 -14.39 -2.55 -7.18
N ALA A 98 -15.10 -1.53 -7.68
CA ALA A 98 -15.35 -0.31 -6.92
C ALA A 98 -16.08 -0.56 -5.59
N GLN A 99 -17.03 -1.49 -5.55
CA GLN A 99 -17.75 -1.88 -4.33
C GLN A 99 -16.86 -2.69 -3.37
N LYS A 100 -16.07 -3.64 -3.89
CA LYS A 100 -15.24 -4.53 -3.08
C LYS A 100 -14.07 -3.79 -2.43
N ILE A 101 -13.45 -2.84 -3.16
CA ILE A 101 -12.36 -2.03 -2.59
C ILE A 101 -12.86 -1.01 -1.55
N GLU A 102 -14.13 -0.63 -1.58
CA GLU A 102 -14.73 0.26 -0.56
C GLU A 102 -14.63 -0.35 0.84
N VAL A 103 -14.70 -1.69 0.94
CA VAL A 103 -14.53 -2.41 2.21
C VAL A 103 -13.14 -2.25 2.84
N LEU A 104 -12.14 -1.80 2.06
CA LEU A 104 -10.79 -1.51 2.53
C LEU A 104 -10.65 -0.09 3.12
N GLY A 105 -11.76 0.62 3.32
CA GLY A 105 -11.77 1.98 3.87
C GLY A 105 -11.23 3.03 2.88
N ILE A 106 -11.15 2.69 1.59
CA ILE A 106 -10.69 3.63 0.56
C ILE A 106 -11.71 4.76 0.42
N PRO A 107 -11.30 6.03 0.53
CA PRO A 107 -12.23 7.16 0.42
C PRO A 107 -13.01 7.19 -0.89
N GLY A 108 -14.29 7.54 -0.82
CA GLY A 108 -15.17 7.58 -2.00
C GLY A 108 -14.67 8.49 -3.14
N TYR A 109 -13.93 9.56 -2.83
CA TYR A 109 -13.35 10.42 -3.87
C TYR A 109 -12.26 9.70 -4.70
N ILE A 110 -11.54 8.74 -4.12
CA ILE A 110 -10.60 7.86 -4.83
C ILE A 110 -11.38 6.90 -5.73
N ILE A 111 -12.38 6.21 -5.15
CA ILE A 111 -13.19 5.22 -5.85
C ILE A 111 -13.93 5.85 -7.05
N SER A 112 -14.43 7.08 -6.90
CA SER A 112 -15.12 7.82 -7.97
C SER A 112 -14.24 8.15 -9.19
N ARG A 113 -12.91 8.15 -9.02
CA ARG A 113 -11.92 8.46 -10.06
C ARG A 113 -10.99 7.27 -10.32
N LEU A 114 -11.47 6.07 -9.99
CA LEU A 114 -10.74 4.84 -10.23
C LEU A 114 -10.66 4.54 -11.73
N GLY A 115 -9.46 4.24 -12.20
CA GLY A 115 -9.20 3.66 -13.51
C GLY A 115 -8.48 2.32 -13.35
N VAL A 116 -8.80 1.36 -14.21
CA VAL A 116 -8.14 0.06 -14.27
C VAL A 116 -7.44 -0.08 -15.62
N VAL A 117 -6.17 -0.42 -15.57
CA VAL A 117 -5.31 -0.67 -16.75
C VAL A 117 -4.77 -2.09 -16.68
N SER A 118 -4.13 -2.56 -17.75
CA SER A 118 -3.52 -3.87 -17.73
C SER A 118 -2.32 -3.94 -16.78
N ASP A 119 -1.97 -5.16 -16.37
CA ASP A 119 -0.85 -5.43 -15.46
C ASP A 119 0.47 -4.82 -15.99
N LYS A 120 0.69 -4.93 -17.30
CA LYS A 120 1.84 -4.32 -17.99
C LYS A 120 1.82 -2.80 -17.93
N LEU A 121 0.69 -2.17 -18.28
CA LEU A 121 0.60 -0.71 -18.27
C LEU A 121 0.76 -0.13 -16.88
N PHE A 122 0.21 -0.79 -15.86
CA PHE A 122 0.30 -0.33 -14.49
C PHE A 122 1.74 -0.13 -14.04
N THR A 123 2.62 -1.10 -14.34
CA THR A 123 4.05 -1.01 -14.00
C THR A 123 4.72 0.17 -14.68
N HIS A 124 4.40 0.45 -15.95
CA HIS A 124 4.93 1.62 -16.66
C HIS A 124 4.38 2.93 -16.10
N ILE A 125 3.10 2.97 -15.74
CA ILE A 125 2.43 4.13 -15.15
C ILE A 125 3.05 4.47 -13.80
N VAL A 126 3.22 3.50 -12.89
CA VAL A 126 3.83 3.72 -11.58
C VAL A 126 5.25 4.28 -11.75
N ASN A 127 6.11 3.60 -12.51
CA ASN A 127 7.51 4.03 -12.70
C ASN A 127 7.64 5.40 -13.38
N SER A 128 6.72 5.75 -14.29
CA SER A 128 6.77 7.03 -15.00
C SER A 128 6.22 8.22 -14.21
N ASN A 129 5.55 7.97 -13.08
CA ASN A 129 4.82 9.01 -12.33
C ASN A 129 5.26 9.10 -10.86
N LEU A 130 6.42 8.54 -10.49
CA LEU A 130 7.07 8.85 -9.22
C LEU A 130 7.53 10.32 -9.21
N GLU A 131 7.51 10.93 -8.02
CA GLU A 131 8.03 12.29 -7.87
C GLU A 131 9.56 12.25 -7.82
N VAL A 132 10.21 12.79 -8.86
CA VAL A 132 11.66 12.98 -8.87
C VAL A 132 11.98 14.35 -8.31
N ARG A 133 12.72 14.41 -7.20
CA ARG A 133 13.09 15.65 -6.52
C ARG A 133 14.60 15.77 -6.43
N THR A 134 15.11 16.93 -6.80
CA THR A 134 16.52 17.30 -6.61
C THR A 134 16.65 18.20 -5.39
N SER A 135 17.64 17.94 -4.55
CA SER A 135 17.96 18.72 -3.35
C SER A 135 19.43 19.09 -3.35
N VAL A 136 19.71 20.26 -2.79
CA VAL A 136 21.06 20.82 -2.67
C VAL A 136 21.23 21.46 -1.29
N ALA A 137 22.41 21.36 -0.69
CA ALA A 137 22.78 22.18 0.47
C ALA A 137 23.36 23.50 -0.02
N ILE A 138 22.94 24.61 0.60
CA ILE A 138 23.38 25.96 0.26
C ILE A 138 24.22 26.49 1.42
N ASP A 139 25.42 26.99 1.12
CA ASP A 139 26.26 27.69 2.07
C ASP A 139 25.60 29.03 2.43
N PRO A 140 25.26 29.28 3.71
CA PRO A 140 24.56 30.50 4.11
C PRO A 140 25.42 31.77 3.99
N VAL A 141 26.75 31.65 3.92
CA VAL A 141 27.67 32.79 3.79
C VAL A 141 27.80 33.24 2.34
N THR A 142 27.97 32.29 1.42
CA THR A 142 28.21 32.58 0.00
C THR A 142 26.95 32.57 -0.85
N GLY A 143 25.88 31.89 -0.39
CA GLY A 143 24.66 31.64 -1.16
C GLY A 143 24.84 30.63 -2.30
N ALA A 144 26.01 30.01 -2.43
CA ALA A 144 26.31 29.01 -3.44
C ALA A 144 25.97 27.60 -2.96
N ALA A 145 25.84 26.67 -3.89
CA ALA A 145 25.70 25.25 -3.58
C ALA A 145 26.99 24.71 -2.94
N GLU A 146 26.86 23.93 -1.88
CA GLU A 146 27.98 23.21 -1.29
C GLU A 146 28.46 22.09 -2.23
N GLU A 147 29.78 21.95 -2.35
CA GLU A 147 30.39 20.94 -3.19
C GLU A 147 29.98 19.52 -2.76
N GLY A 148 29.53 18.70 -3.70
CA GLY A 148 29.09 17.33 -3.44
C GLY A 148 27.71 17.18 -2.77
N ALA A 149 27.01 18.28 -2.47
CA ALA A 149 25.74 18.23 -1.75
C ALA A 149 24.48 18.26 -2.65
N LEU A 150 24.64 18.06 -3.97
CA LEU A 150 23.55 17.95 -4.94
C LEU A 150 23.16 16.48 -5.12
N PHE A 151 21.91 16.13 -4.83
CA PHE A 151 21.40 14.77 -4.98
C PHE A 151 19.95 14.75 -5.45
N THR A 152 19.58 13.67 -6.15
CA THR A 152 18.21 13.42 -6.64
C THR A 152 17.67 12.15 -6.01
N TYR A 153 16.38 12.15 -5.68
CA TYR A 153 15.69 11.00 -5.13
C TYR A 153 14.28 10.90 -5.70
N GLU A 154 13.72 9.69 -5.66
CA GLU A 154 12.34 9.42 -6.02
C GLU A 154 11.46 9.31 -4.78
N ALA A 155 10.20 9.70 -4.92
CA ALA A 155 9.21 9.58 -3.88
C ALA A 155 7.87 9.10 -4.46
N MET A 156 7.17 8.24 -3.71
CA MET A 156 5.79 7.92 -4.03
C MET A 156 4.91 9.17 -3.82
N PRO A 157 4.06 9.54 -4.78
CA PRO A 157 3.18 10.67 -4.63
C PRO A 157 2.19 10.48 -3.47
N ARG A 158 1.82 11.60 -2.84
CA ARG A 158 0.74 11.61 -1.83
C ARG A 158 -0.54 11.05 -2.43
N GLY A 159 -1.23 10.19 -1.69
CA GLY A 159 -2.48 9.57 -2.11
C GLY A 159 -2.30 8.21 -2.79
N THR A 160 -1.06 7.71 -2.87
CA THR A 160 -0.77 6.30 -3.12
C THR A 160 -1.39 5.45 -2.02
N VAL A 161 -2.15 4.43 -2.40
CA VAL A 161 -2.72 3.44 -1.48
C VAL A 161 -1.83 2.21 -1.52
N LEU A 162 -1.26 1.88 -0.36
CA LEU A 162 -0.47 0.68 -0.16
C LEU A 162 -1.32 -0.40 0.51
N PHE A 163 -1.00 -1.66 0.24
CA PHE A 163 -1.61 -2.82 0.87
C PHE A 163 -0.54 -3.80 1.33
N GLY A 164 -0.73 -4.39 2.50
CA GLY A 164 0.15 -5.42 3.06
C GLY A 164 -0.57 -6.18 4.17
N GLU A 165 0.01 -7.29 4.58
CA GLU A 165 -0.55 -8.19 5.58
C GLU A 165 0.15 -8.02 6.93
N LEU A 166 -0.64 -8.12 8.00
CA LEU A 166 -0.16 -8.20 9.37
C LEU A 166 -0.46 -9.59 9.92
N THR A 167 0.57 -10.42 10.05
CA THR A 167 0.44 -11.72 10.72
C THR A 167 0.53 -11.52 12.23
N CYS A 168 -0.52 -11.92 12.94
CA CYS A 168 -0.56 -11.96 14.40
C CYS A 168 -0.51 -13.41 14.88
N ARG A 169 0.62 -13.81 15.48
CA ARG A 169 0.84 -15.18 15.94
C ARG A 169 0.23 -15.39 17.32
N ASN A 170 -0.34 -16.57 17.55
CA ASN A 170 -0.92 -16.94 18.83
C ASN A 170 0.18 -17.04 19.93
N PRO A 171 0.14 -16.17 20.96
CA PRO A 171 1.18 -16.11 22.00
C PRO A 171 1.37 -17.42 22.76
N LYS A 172 0.34 -18.28 22.82
CA LYS A 172 0.38 -19.58 23.53
C LYS A 172 1.42 -20.56 22.96
N HIS A 173 1.83 -20.39 21.71
CA HIS A 173 2.87 -21.22 21.10
C HIS A 173 4.30 -20.72 21.35
N PHE A 174 4.46 -19.62 22.11
CA PHE A 174 5.75 -18.98 22.34
C PHE A 174 6.08 -18.90 23.82
N LYS A 175 7.38 -18.99 24.13
CA LYS A 175 7.91 -18.88 25.50
C LYS A 175 9.05 -17.89 25.55
N ILE A 176 9.16 -17.15 26.66
CA ILE A 176 10.29 -16.28 26.97
C ILE A 176 10.96 -16.86 28.21
N ASN A 177 12.22 -17.30 28.08
CA ASN A 177 12.95 -17.96 29.16
C ASN A 177 12.19 -19.13 29.82
N GLN A 178 11.52 -19.95 28.99
CA GLN A 178 10.68 -21.10 29.38
C GLN A 178 9.34 -20.75 30.06
N ASP A 179 9.08 -19.47 30.33
CA ASP A 179 7.79 -18.97 30.80
C ASP A 179 6.87 -18.63 29.62
N ASP A 180 5.57 -18.80 29.85
CA ASP A 180 4.55 -18.38 28.88
C ASP A 180 4.53 -16.85 28.70
N VAL A 181 4.18 -16.39 27.51
CA VAL A 181 4.03 -14.97 27.22
C VAL A 181 2.83 -14.41 27.99
N LYS A 182 3.08 -13.46 28.91
CA LYS A 182 2.03 -12.84 29.76
C LYS A 182 1.53 -11.47 29.26
N ALA A 183 2.28 -10.80 28.38
CA ALA A 183 1.95 -9.45 27.93
C ALA A 183 0.71 -9.39 27.02
N VAL A 184 0.47 -10.46 26.26
CA VAL A 184 -0.65 -10.67 25.33
C VAL A 184 -0.97 -12.16 25.32
N ASP A 185 -2.26 -12.51 25.25
CA ASP A 185 -2.73 -13.90 25.39
C ASP A 185 -3.50 -14.43 24.15
N SER A 186 -3.68 -13.58 23.12
CA SER A 186 -4.37 -13.94 21.88
C SER A 186 -3.83 -13.17 20.66
N PRO A 187 -4.00 -13.70 19.43
CA PRO A 187 -3.68 -12.97 18.20
C PRO A 187 -4.38 -11.61 18.09
N GLU A 188 -5.61 -11.49 18.58
CA GLU A 188 -6.39 -10.25 18.52
C GLU A 188 -5.74 -9.17 19.40
N LYS A 189 -5.26 -9.53 20.61
CA LYS A 189 -4.52 -8.58 21.46
C LYS A 189 -3.18 -8.19 20.85
N VAL A 190 -2.52 -9.10 20.12
CA VAL A 190 -1.31 -8.75 19.34
C VAL A 190 -1.67 -7.68 18.30
N ARG A 191 -2.74 -7.88 17.52
CA ARG A 191 -3.22 -6.90 16.55
C ARG A 191 -3.58 -5.57 17.22
N ASP A 192 -4.31 -5.58 18.32
CA ASP A 192 -4.78 -4.36 18.99
C ASP A 192 -3.61 -3.50 19.49
N VAL A 193 -2.54 -4.15 19.99
CA VAL A 193 -1.30 -3.44 20.36
C VAL A 193 -0.62 -2.82 19.13
N VAL A 194 -0.60 -3.51 17.99
CA VAL A 194 -0.06 -2.94 16.74
C VAL A 194 -0.93 -1.78 16.25
N ASN A 195 -2.26 -1.93 16.29
CA ASN A 195 -3.21 -0.91 15.86
C ASN A 195 -3.14 0.36 16.73
N GLY A 196 -2.79 0.23 18.01
CA GLY A 196 -2.50 1.37 18.88
C GLY A 196 -1.36 2.26 18.36
N ALA A 197 -0.48 1.73 17.49
CA ALA A 197 0.60 2.50 16.88
C ALA A 197 0.20 3.24 15.59
N ASN A 198 -1.01 3.01 15.04
CA ASN A 198 -1.41 3.54 13.73
C ASN A 198 -1.36 5.07 13.65
N SER A 199 -1.73 5.77 14.73
CA SER A 199 -1.68 7.24 14.78
C SER A 199 -0.26 7.79 14.68
N TYR A 200 0.75 7.04 15.14
CA TYR A 200 2.14 7.45 15.05
C TYR A 200 2.65 7.43 13.60
N LEU A 201 2.09 6.59 12.73
CA LEU A 201 2.44 6.57 11.30
C LEU A 201 2.06 7.89 10.60
N GLU A 202 1.03 8.58 11.08
CA GLU A 202 0.63 9.89 10.53
C GLU A 202 1.64 11.00 10.86
N HIS A 203 2.42 10.83 11.93
CA HIS A 203 3.32 11.86 12.45
C HIS A 203 4.80 11.55 12.23
N LEU A 204 5.21 10.32 12.56
CA LEU A 204 6.59 9.84 12.44
C LEU A 204 6.88 9.36 11.01
N GLY A 205 5.87 8.77 10.35
CA GLY A 205 6.03 8.17 9.04
C GLY A 205 6.96 6.95 9.02
N ILE A 206 7.24 6.47 7.81
CA ILE A 206 8.18 5.39 7.53
C ILE A 206 9.18 5.80 6.44
N GLY A 207 10.35 5.19 6.45
CA GLY A 207 11.41 5.49 5.49
C GLY A 207 12.25 6.72 5.86
N GLY A 208 12.97 7.26 4.87
CA GLY A 208 13.88 8.39 5.05
C GLY A 208 13.18 9.75 4.97
N MET A 209 13.93 10.82 5.28
CA MET A 209 13.50 12.22 5.11
C MET A 209 12.24 12.62 5.90
N GLY A 210 11.96 11.94 7.03
CA GLY A 210 10.82 12.25 7.90
C GLY A 210 10.80 13.69 8.46
N SER A 211 11.98 14.27 8.76
CA SER A 211 12.10 15.67 9.19
C SER A 211 11.71 16.68 8.11
N ARG A 212 11.65 16.26 6.85
CA ARG A 212 11.16 17.04 5.70
C ARG A 212 9.70 16.74 5.36
N GLY A 213 8.99 16.01 6.25
CA GLY A 213 7.58 15.68 6.09
C GLY A 213 7.28 14.50 5.17
N MET A 214 8.30 13.71 4.78
CA MET A 214 8.13 12.54 3.93
C MET A 214 7.76 11.29 4.74
N GLY A 215 7.14 10.30 4.09
CA GLY A 215 6.91 8.98 4.67
C GLY A 215 5.69 8.84 5.58
N ARG A 216 4.93 9.92 5.84
CA ARG A 216 3.72 9.87 6.66
C ARG A 216 2.64 9.02 6.00
N LEU A 217 2.02 8.13 6.78
CA LEU A 217 0.97 7.21 6.32
C LEU A 217 -0.24 7.29 7.22
N ARG A 218 -1.43 7.12 6.63
CA ARG A 218 -2.67 6.88 7.37
C ARG A 218 -3.12 5.45 7.10
N VAL A 219 -3.45 4.72 8.17
CA VAL A 219 -4.05 3.39 8.05
C VAL A 219 -5.54 3.55 7.78
N LEU A 220 -6.00 3.10 6.61
CA LEU A 220 -7.39 3.24 6.17
C LEU A 220 -8.29 2.16 6.77
N ALA A 221 -7.83 0.92 6.80
CA ALA A 221 -8.51 -0.21 7.40
C ALA A 221 -7.48 -1.23 7.88
N THR A 222 -7.85 -1.96 8.94
CA THR A 222 -7.21 -3.21 9.32
C THR A 222 -8.31 -4.25 9.40
N LYS A 223 -8.30 -5.21 8.46
CA LYS A 223 -9.37 -6.20 8.33
C LYS A 223 -8.84 -7.55 8.76
N GLU A 224 -9.66 -8.30 9.49
CA GLU A 224 -9.51 -9.75 9.56
C GLU A 224 -10.01 -10.35 8.24
N LEU A 225 -9.10 -10.87 7.43
CA LEU A 225 -9.53 -11.71 6.32
C LEU A 225 -10.15 -12.98 6.92
N ALA A 226 -11.38 -13.28 6.52
CA ALA A 226 -12.05 -14.49 6.93
C ALA A 226 -11.27 -15.72 6.42
N ASP A 227 -11.09 -16.69 7.31
CA ASP A 227 -10.65 -18.08 7.05
C ASP A 227 -9.14 -18.40 6.95
N ALA A 228 -8.34 -18.02 7.95
CA ALA A 228 -7.10 -18.76 8.25
C ALA A 228 -7.05 -19.37 9.67
N ASP A 229 -7.60 -18.72 10.70
CA ASP A 229 -7.53 -19.20 12.08
C ASP A 229 -8.90 -19.20 12.78
N LYS A 230 -9.85 -20.00 12.28
CA LYS A 230 -10.90 -20.49 13.19
C LYS A 230 -10.25 -21.51 14.12
N PRO A 231 -10.42 -21.41 15.46
CA PRO A 231 -9.88 -22.39 16.40
C PRO A 231 -10.55 -23.74 16.10
N GLY A 232 -9.81 -24.65 15.48
CA GLY A 232 -10.37 -25.93 15.01
C GLY A 232 -9.63 -26.63 13.87
N LYS A 233 -8.63 -26.00 13.23
CA LYS A 233 -7.68 -26.69 12.34
C LYS A 233 -6.31 -26.90 13.03
N GLU A 234 -6.32 -27.43 14.24
CA GLU A 234 -5.13 -28.11 14.77
C GLU A 234 -5.13 -29.51 14.16
N VAL A 235 -4.41 -29.68 13.05
CA VAL A 235 -4.08 -31.01 12.51
C VAL A 235 -2.82 -31.49 13.21
N SER A 236 -2.90 -32.72 13.72
CA SER A 236 -1.89 -33.50 14.46
C SER A 236 -0.45 -33.36 13.97
#